data_AF-A0A1G5JTH0-F1
#
_entry.id   AF-A0A1G5JTH0-F1
#
_cell.length_a   1.000
_cell.length_b   1.000
_cell.length_c   1.000
_cell.angle_alpha   90.00
_cell.angle_beta   90.00
_cell.angle_gamma   90.00
#
_symmetry.space_group_name_H-M   'P 1'
#
loop_
_entity.id
_entity.type
_entity.pdbx_description
1 polymer ?
#
loop_
_entity_poly.entity_id
_entity_poly.type
_entity_poly.pdbx_seq_one_letter_code
_entity_poly.pdbx_strand_id
1 'polypeptide(L)'
;MSATTAMGFDALFEIGDMDMFLNKAQEKCRHKLRGKTFAGMEKEDVTQEILIKLMSSLDKYDSEKAKMSTFVDHLIDNKIKDMYRKCMSEKNLSVVNAAQIMTTDHGGDESDGTDMAVVLGHTGFAYENFEFLTDIMENMRLNDREKHIFRLRTSGYEFVEIAAIQGVSKARISQIWKGIRAKYEAL
;
A
#
# COMPACT_ATOMS: atom_id res chain seq x y z
N MET A 1 2.73 19.60 25.49
CA MET A 1 2.94 19.89 24.06
C MET A 1 4.22 20.72 23.96
N SER A 2 5.30 20.15 23.42
CA SER A 2 6.60 20.83 23.35
C SER A 2 6.62 21.81 22.16
N ALA A 3 7.27 22.96 22.32
CA ALA A 3 7.28 24.08 21.35
C ALA A 3 7.88 23.74 19.96
N THR A 4 8.45 22.55 19.80
CA THR A 4 9.18 22.08 18.62
C THR A 4 8.30 21.57 17.47
N THR A 5 6.99 21.43 17.64
CA THR A 5 6.05 21.02 16.55
C THR A 5 5.77 22.13 15.53
N ALA A 6 6.18 23.38 15.81
CA ALA A 6 5.79 24.56 15.02
C ALA A 6 6.56 24.76 13.70
N MET A 7 7.80 24.28 13.59
CA MET A 7 8.63 24.55 12.42
C MET A 7 8.26 23.68 11.22
N GLY A 8 8.12 24.29 10.03
CA GLY A 8 7.83 23.61 8.78
C GLY A 8 9.04 22.85 8.22
N PHE A 9 8.80 21.96 7.25
CA PHE A 9 9.88 21.20 6.60
C PHE A 9 10.96 22.10 5.99
N ASP A 10 10.54 23.20 5.37
CA ASP A 10 11.44 24.18 4.75
C ASP A 10 12.43 24.76 5.78
N ALA A 11 11.92 25.23 6.92
CA ALA A 11 12.77 25.81 7.98
C ALA A 11 13.69 24.77 8.64
N LEU A 12 13.21 23.55 8.88
CA LEU A 12 14.02 22.47 9.45
C LEU A 12 15.15 22.06 8.52
N PHE A 13 14.88 22.02 7.22
CA PHE A 13 15.88 21.70 6.21
C PHE A 13 16.93 22.79 6.06
N GLU A 14 16.54 24.06 6.05
CA GLU A 14 17.47 25.20 5.97
C GLU A 14 18.44 25.29 7.16
N ILE A 15 17.97 24.96 8.36
CA ILE A 15 18.78 24.95 9.58
C ILE A 15 19.65 23.68 9.69
N GLY A 16 19.37 22.67 8.87
CA GLY A 16 20.11 21.40 8.85
C GLY A 16 19.79 20.48 10.03
N ASP A 17 18.69 20.70 10.73
CA ASP A 17 18.24 19.83 11.83
C ASP A 17 17.54 18.58 11.26
N MET A 18 18.36 17.63 10.83
CA MET A 18 17.90 16.42 10.17
C MET A 18 17.10 15.50 11.10
N ASP A 19 17.42 15.47 12.39
CA ASP A 19 16.70 14.65 13.35
C ASP A 19 15.27 15.16 13.52
N MET A 20 15.09 16.47 13.72
CA MET A 20 13.75 17.06 13.77
C MET A 20 13.01 16.95 12.44
N PHE A 21 13.71 17.12 11.32
CA PHE A 21 13.13 16.96 9.98
C PHE A 21 12.55 15.56 9.78
N LEU A 22 13.31 14.51 10.12
CA LEU A 22 12.86 13.12 9.99
C LEU A 22 11.74 12.77 10.97
N ASN A 23 11.81 13.26 12.21
CA ASN A 23 10.71 13.09 13.17
C ASN A 23 9.40 13.70 12.64
N LYS A 24 9.46 14.89 12.03
CA LYS A 24 8.29 15.52 11.40
C LYS A 24 7.79 14.72 10.20
N ALA A 25 8.69 14.18 9.38
CA ALA A 25 8.34 13.31 8.26
C ALA A 25 7.65 12.02 8.75
N GLN A 26 8.14 11.44 9.85
CA GLN A 26 7.57 10.25 10.48
C GLN A 26 6.15 10.52 10.98
N GLU A 27 5.92 11.64 11.69
CA GLU A 27 4.58 12.05 12.15
C GLU A 27 3.61 12.19 10.96
N LYS A 28 4.07 12.82 9.88
CA LYS A 28 3.29 12.99 8.66
C LYS A 28 2.97 11.66 7.98
N CYS A 29 3.90 10.71 7.95
CA CYS A 29 3.68 9.35 7.48
C CYS A 29 2.60 8.68 8.34
N ARG A 30 2.73 8.68 9.66
CA ARG A 30 1.74 8.09 10.58
C ARG A 30 0.35 8.66 10.37
N HIS A 31 0.24 9.98 10.16
CA HIS A 31 -1.04 10.61 9.83
C HIS A 31 -1.60 10.12 8.48
N LYS A 32 -0.79 10.10 7.41
CA LYS A 32 -1.21 9.62 6.09
C LYS A 32 -1.52 8.12 6.06
N LEU A 33 -0.89 7.32 6.92
CA LEU A 33 -1.11 5.88 7.05
C LEU A 33 -2.29 5.52 7.98
N ARG A 34 -2.92 6.52 8.62
CA ARG A 34 -4.10 6.28 9.45
C ARG A 34 -5.24 5.70 8.61
N GLY A 35 -5.84 4.62 9.09
CA GLY A 35 -6.90 3.89 8.37
C GLY A 35 -6.44 3.13 7.11
N LYS A 36 -5.14 3.05 6.85
CA LYS A 36 -4.57 2.24 5.76
C LYS A 36 -4.15 0.87 6.28
N THR A 37 -4.30 -0.16 5.45
CA THR A 37 -3.86 -1.54 5.74
C THR A 37 -2.97 -2.01 4.60
N PHE A 38 -1.88 -2.70 4.94
CA PHE A 38 -0.88 -3.21 4.01
C PHE A 38 -0.78 -4.72 4.22
N ALA A 39 -1.12 -5.51 3.21
CA ALA A 39 -1.15 -6.96 3.33
C ALA A 39 0.25 -7.52 3.62
N GLY A 40 0.42 -8.12 4.80
CA GLY A 40 1.70 -8.70 5.24
C GLY A 40 2.78 -7.69 5.62
N MET A 41 2.44 -6.42 5.86
CA MET A 41 3.42 -5.40 6.29
C MET A 41 2.89 -4.56 7.45
N GLU A 42 3.76 -4.25 8.41
CA GLU A 42 3.41 -3.33 9.49
C GLU A 42 3.53 -1.87 9.04
N LYS A 43 2.73 -0.97 9.65
CA LYS A 43 2.79 0.46 9.34
C LYS A 43 4.13 1.08 9.67
N GLU A 44 4.81 0.56 10.69
CA GLU A 44 6.14 1.04 11.08
C GLU A 44 7.18 0.64 10.02
N ASP A 45 7.10 -0.56 9.44
CA ASP A 45 7.94 -0.97 8.30
C ASP A 45 7.73 -0.06 7.08
N VAL A 46 6.45 0.20 6.75
CA VAL A 46 6.09 1.13 5.66
C VAL A 46 6.65 2.53 5.94
N THR A 47 6.54 3.01 7.17
CA THR A 47 7.07 4.32 7.58
C THR A 47 8.59 4.36 7.43
N GLN A 48 9.29 3.34 7.90
CA GLN A 48 10.75 3.25 7.74
C GLN A 48 11.16 3.22 6.27
N GLU A 49 10.49 2.45 5.43
CA GLU A 49 10.79 2.37 4.00
C GLU A 49 10.60 3.74 3.31
N ILE A 50 9.62 4.55 3.76
CA ILE A 50 9.43 5.92 3.30
C ILE A 50 10.56 6.85 3.78
N LEU A 51 10.95 6.78 5.05
CA LEU A 51 12.01 7.63 5.61
C LEU A 51 13.38 7.35 4.97
N ILE A 52 13.71 6.08 4.72
CA ILE A 52 14.92 5.68 3.99
C ILE A 52 14.89 6.27 2.57
N LYS A 53 13.74 6.17 1.89
CA LYS A 53 13.59 6.75 0.55
C LYS A 53 13.73 8.28 0.57
N LEU A 54 13.19 8.94 1.59
CA LEU A 54 13.32 10.38 1.78
C LEU A 54 14.79 10.78 1.90
N MET A 55 15.52 10.17 2.85
CA MET A 55 16.95 10.45 3.07
C MET A 55 17.79 10.26 1.79
N SER A 56 17.60 9.15 1.09
CA SER A 56 18.31 8.86 -0.18
C SER A 56 17.91 9.74 -1.38
N SER A 57 16.97 10.66 -1.20
CA SER A 57 16.48 11.56 -2.26
C SER A 57 16.66 13.04 -1.90
N LEU A 58 17.11 13.38 -0.69
CA LEU A 58 17.34 14.78 -0.28
C LEU A 58 18.47 15.43 -1.08
N ASP A 59 19.48 14.65 -1.49
CA ASP A 59 20.56 15.07 -2.39
C ASP A 59 20.07 15.54 -3.77
N LYS A 60 18.87 15.11 -4.17
CA LYS A 60 18.23 15.44 -5.45
C LYS A 60 17.21 16.56 -5.32
N TYR A 61 17.02 17.10 -4.12
CA TYR A 61 16.11 18.22 -3.91
C TYR A 61 16.61 19.46 -4.65
N ASP A 62 15.67 20.16 -5.28
CA ASP A 62 15.92 21.37 -6.05
C ASP A 62 14.88 22.42 -5.65
N SER A 63 15.35 23.44 -4.92
CA SER A 63 14.52 24.52 -4.39
C SER A 63 13.92 25.42 -5.47
N GLU A 64 14.47 25.44 -6.68
CA GLU A 64 13.91 26.21 -7.79
C GLU A 64 12.64 25.57 -8.36
N LYS A 65 12.51 24.24 -8.21
CA LYS A 65 11.37 23.48 -8.75
C LYS A 65 10.20 23.37 -7.78
N ALA A 66 10.47 23.23 -6.48
CA ALA A 66 9.43 23.06 -5.47
C ALA A 66 9.93 23.41 -4.07
N LYS A 67 8.99 23.74 -3.18
CA LYS A 67 9.24 23.82 -1.73
C LYS A 67 9.60 22.44 -1.16
N MET A 68 10.37 22.41 -0.08
CA MET A 68 10.74 21.16 0.59
C MET A 68 9.53 20.42 1.12
N SER A 69 8.55 21.13 1.67
CA SER A 69 7.27 20.56 2.10
C SER A 69 6.54 19.82 0.97
N THR A 70 6.54 20.39 -0.25
CA THR A 70 5.94 19.78 -1.45
C THR A 70 6.73 18.56 -1.92
N PHE A 71 8.06 18.64 -1.91
CA PHE A 71 8.93 17.52 -2.25
C PHE A 71 8.68 16.32 -1.33
N VAL A 72 8.67 16.55 -0.02
CA VAL A 72 8.38 15.53 1.00
C VAL A 72 6.99 14.94 0.79
N ASP A 73 5.97 15.76 0.57
CA ASP A 73 4.60 15.28 0.34
C ASP A 73 4.51 14.34 -0.87
N HIS A 74 5.07 14.76 -2.01
CA HIS A 74 5.06 13.94 -3.22
C HIS A 74 5.83 12.65 -3.04
N LEU A 75 6.97 12.68 -2.37
CA LEU A 75 7.77 11.48 -2.12
C LEU A 75 7.00 10.49 -1.23
N ILE A 76 6.40 10.97 -0.13
CA ILE A 76 5.60 10.13 0.77
C ILE A 76 4.42 9.52 0.01
N ASP A 77 3.65 10.33 -0.72
CA ASP A 77 2.46 9.85 -1.43
C ASP A 77 2.80 8.83 -2.51
N ASN A 78 3.87 9.08 -3.29
CA ASN A 78 4.34 8.14 -4.30
C ASN A 78 4.82 6.84 -3.66
N LYS A 79 5.59 6.92 -2.58
CA LYS A 79 6.10 5.72 -1.92
C LYS A 79 4.98 4.91 -1.28
N ILE A 80 3.96 5.54 -0.68
CA ILE A 80 2.76 4.85 -0.18
C ILE A 80 2.06 4.08 -1.32
N LYS A 81 1.92 4.67 -2.51
CA LYS A 81 1.35 3.98 -3.68
C LYS A 81 2.18 2.78 -4.08
N ASP A 82 3.51 2.92 -4.11
CA ASP A 82 4.41 1.82 -4.42
C ASP A 82 4.30 0.69 -3.38
N MET A 83 4.14 1.03 -2.10
CA MET A 83 3.92 0.04 -1.03
C MET A 83 2.60 -0.71 -1.23
N TYR A 84 1.52 -0.03 -1.60
CA TYR A 84 0.25 -0.70 -1.94
C TYR A 84 0.42 -1.68 -3.11
N ARG A 85 1.11 -1.25 -4.17
CA ARG A 85 1.37 -2.10 -5.34
C ARG A 85 2.21 -3.33 -4.98
N LYS A 86 3.20 -3.17 -4.09
CA LYS A 86 4.03 -4.27 -3.56
C LYS A 86 3.19 -5.25 -2.75
N CYS A 87 2.36 -4.73 -1.82
CA CYS A 87 1.48 -5.54 -0.97
C CYS A 87 0.45 -6.34 -1.77
N MET A 88 -0.13 -5.72 -2.79
CA MET A 88 -1.20 -6.32 -3.61
C MET A 88 -0.66 -7.07 -4.82
N SER A 89 0.66 -7.24 -4.95
CA SER A 89 1.26 -8.04 -6.02
C SER A 89 0.95 -9.52 -5.80
N GLU A 90 0.75 -10.27 -6.90
CA GLU A 90 0.47 -11.71 -6.83
C GLU A 90 1.54 -12.49 -6.05
N LYS A 91 2.82 -12.07 -6.17
CA LYS A 91 3.92 -12.65 -5.41
C LYS A 91 3.76 -12.46 -3.91
N ASN A 92 3.46 -11.24 -3.46
CA ASN A 92 3.26 -10.96 -2.04
C ASN A 92 2.02 -11.67 -1.52
N LEU A 93 0.91 -11.61 -2.27
CA LEU A 93 -0.31 -12.30 -1.90
C LEU A 93 -0.09 -13.81 -1.81
N SER A 94 0.66 -14.43 -2.73
CA SER A 94 0.98 -15.87 -2.66
C SER A 94 1.76 -16.25 -1.40
N VAL A 95 2.63 -15.36 -0.89
CA VAL A 95 3.41 -15.61 0.34
C VAL A 95 2.55 -15.37 1.57
N VAL A 96 1.82 -14.26 1.61
CA VAL A 96 0.89 -13.92 2.72
C VAL A 96 -0.22 -14.97 2.83
N ASN A 97 -0.61 -15.58 1.71
CA ASN A 97 -1.65 -16.58 1.62
C ASN A 97 -1.15 -18.03 1.70
N ALA A 98 0.15 -18.25 1.88
CA ALA A 98 0.70 -19.60 2.02
C ALA A 98 0.43 -20.13 3.44
N ALA A 99 -0.31 -21.22 3.57
CA ALA A 99 -0.33 -22.00 4.80
C ALA A 99 0.95 -22.84 4.90
N GLN A 100 1.57 -22.84 6.08
CA GLN A 100 2.48 -23.92 6.46
C GLN A 100 1.65 -25.16 6.76
N ILE A 101 1.71 -26.16 5.89
CA ILE A 101 1.27 -27.50 6.25
C ILE A 101 2.39 -28.08 7.12
N MET A 102 2.21 -28.08 8.44
CA MET A 102 2.95 -29.00 9.28
C MET A 102 2.39 -30.39 9.01
N THR A 103 3.11 -31.19 8.24
CA THR A 103 2.89 -32.63 8.24
C THR A 103 3.27 -33.13 9.63
N THR A 104 2.30 -33.30 10.52
CA THR A 104 2.48 -34.17 11.69
C THR A 104 2.66 -35.58 11.16
N ASP A 105 3.92 -35.91 10.89
CA ASP A 105 4.34 -37.26 10.55
C ASP A 105 4.06 -38.13 11.78
N HIS A 106 3.00 -38.92 11.71
CA HIS A 106 2.68 -39.99 12.65
C HIS A 106 2.90 -41.31 11.93
N GLY A 107 4.16 -41.72 11.86
CA GLY A 107 4.55 -43.05 11.40
C GLY A 107 5.70 -42.99 10.44
N GLY A 108 6.91 -43.20 10.97
CA GLY A 108 8.15 -42.96 10.26
C GLY A 108 8.35 -43.83 9.03
N ASP A 109 9.01 -43.24 8.05
CA ASP A 109 10.14 -43.84 7.35
C ASP A 109 10.95 -42.70 6.71
N GLU A 110 12.26 -42.86 6.64
CA GLU A 110 13.18 -41.86 6.08
C GLU A 110 12.89 -41.65 4.59
N SER A 111 12.09 -40.64 4.26
CA SER A 111 11.95 -40.16 2.88
C SER A 111 12.09 -38.65 2.84
N ASP A 112 13.10 -38.22 2.09
CA ASP A 112 13.46 -36.85 1.70
C ASP A 112 12.20 -36.06 1.26
N GLY A 113 11.61 -35.36 2.21
CA GLY A 113 10.34 -34.65 2.05
C GLY A 113 10.54 -33.37 1.28
N THR A 114 10.18 -33.39 0.00
CA THR A 114 10.07 -32.17 -0.80
C THR A 114 8.93 -31.32 -0.22
N ASP A 115 9.26 -30.18 0.39
CA ASP A 115 8.30 -29.19 0.91
C ASP A 115 7.35 -28.74 -0.21
N MET A 116 6.19 -29.39 -0.28
CA MET A 116 5.10 -29.02 -1.17
C MET A 116 4.28 -27.92 -0.49
N ALA A 117 4.59 -26.67 -0.79
CA ALA A 117 3.77 -25.53 -0.36
C ALA A 117 2.40 -25.60 -1.05
N VAL A 118 1.35 -25.98 -0.30
CA VAL A 118 -0.04 -25.93 -0.76
C VAL A 118 -0.66 -24.60 -0.29
N VAL A 119 -1.26 -23.86 -1.23
CA VAL A 119 -2.00 -22.64 -0.93
C VAL A 119 -3.34 -23.02 -0.30
N LEU A 120 -3.38 -23.09 1.04
CA LEU A 120 -4.61 -23.09 1.83
C LEU A 120 -4.64 -21.79 2.63
N GLY A 121 -5.76 -21.05 2.55
CA GLY A 121 -5.89 -19.77 3.22
C GLY A 121 -5.83 -19.92 4.74
N HIS A 122 -4.94 -19.18 5.40
CA HIS A 122 -4.84 -19.18 6.86
C HIS A 122 -4.81 -17.77 7.46
N THR A 123 -5.24 -17.71 8.72
CA THR A 123 -5.81 -16.56 9.43
C THR A 123 -4.76 -15.58 9.95
N GLY A 124 -4.85 -14.33 9.50
CA GLY A 124 -4.19 -13.16 10.11
C GLY A 124 -4.93 -11.88 9.74
N PHE A 125 -4.85 -10.81 10.53
CA PHE A 125 -5.60 -9.55 10.36
C PHE A 125 -5.54 -8.90 8.95
N ALA A 126 -4.53 -9.24 8.14
CA ALA A 126 -4.45 -8.85 6.73
C ALA A 126 -5.45 -9.60 5.83
N TYR A 127 -5.76 -10.87 6.17
CA TYR A 127 -6.77 -11.70 5.52
C TYR A 127 -8.18 -11.19 5.77
N GLU A 128 -8.54 -10.80 7.01
CA GLU A 128 -9.88 -10.24 7.28
C GLU A 128 -10.19 -9.05 6.38
N ASN A 129 -9.20 -8.20 6.08
CA ASN A 129 -9.40 -7.05 5.21
C ASN A 129 -9.45 -7.44 3.71
N PHE A 130 -8.71 -8.48 3.30
CA PHE A 130 -8.76 -9.00 1.94
C PHE A 130 -10.06 -9.77 1.69
N GLU A 131 -10.43 -10.69 2.57
CA GLU A 131 -11.73 -11.36 2.60
C GLU A 131 -12.86 -10.33 2.68
N PHE A 132 -12.79 -9.31 3.53
CA PHE A 132 -13.78 -8.23 3.57
C PHE A 132 -13.89 -7.47 2.23
N LEU A 133 -12.77 -7.14 1.58
CA LEU A 133 -12.78 -6.53 0.24
C LEU A 133 -13.34 -7.48 -0.83
N THR A 134 -13.06 -8.78 -0.72
CA THR A 134 -13.51 -9.81 -1.66
C THR A 134 -15.01 -10.09 -1.48
N ASP A 135 -15.47 -10.19 -0.24
CA ASP A 135 -16.87 -10.30 0.16
C ASP A 135 -17.65 -9.05 -0.24
N ILE A 136 -17.09 -7.85 -0.07
CA ILE A 136 -17.67 -6.61 -0.61
C ILE A 136 -17.81 -6.72 -2.13
N MET A 137 -16.78 -7.18 -2.85
CA MET A 137 -16.84 -7.33 -4.31
C MET A 137 -17.90 -8.34 -4.77
N GLU A 138 -18.08 -9.44 -4.03
CA GLU A 138 -19.08 -10.46 -4.31
C GLU A 138 -20.50 -9.97 -3.99
N ASN A 139 -20.67 -9.28 -2.86
CA ASN A 139 -21.96 -8.67 -2.45
C ASN A 139 -22.38 -7.50 -3.36
N MET A 140 -21.43 -6.74 -3.92
CA MET A 140 -21.69 -5.61 -4.82
C MET A 140 -22.16 -6.01 -6.24
N ARG A 141 -22.17 -7.30 -6.58
CA ARG A 141 -22.53 -7.81 -7.93
C ARG A 141 -21.79 -7.06 -9.05
N LEU A 142 -20.47 -6.90 -8.89
CA LEU A 142 -19.61 -6.30 -9.90
C LEU A 142 -19.38 -7.28 -11.07
N ASN A 143 -19.39 -6.78 -12.30
CA ASN A 143 -18.96 -7.56 -13.46
C ASN A 143 -17.42 -7.70 -13.49
N ASP A 144 -16.88 -8.59 -14.33
CA ASP A 144 -15.43 -8.87 -14.35
C ASP A 144 -14.57 -7.63 -14.61
N ARG A 145 -15.06 -6.72 -15.46
CA ARG A 145 -14.37 -5.47 -15.75
C ARG A 145 -14.36 -4.54 -14.56
N GLU A 146 -15.49 -4.40 -13.87
CA GLU A 146 -15.61 -3.63 -12.63
C GLU A 146 -14.74 -4.24 -11.52
N LYS A 147 -14.76 -5.57 -11.36
CA LYS A 147 -13.90 -6.30 -10.41
C LYS A 147 -12.42 -6.04 -10.70
N HIS A 148 -12.02 -6.04 -11.96
CA HIS A 148 -10.63 -5.77 -12.33
C HIS A 148 -10.24 -4.30 -12.08
N ILE A 149 -11.07 -3.33 -12.44
CA ILE A 149 -10.84 -1.90 -12.14
C ILE A 149 -10.80 -1.66 -10.63
N PHE A 150 -11.67 -2.33 -9.88
CA PHE A 150 -11.71 -2.24 -8.43
C PHE A 150 -10.43 -2.76 -7.78
N ARG A 151 -9.94 -3.93 -8.21
CA ARG A 151 -8.65 -4.47 -7.79
C ARG A 151 -7.49 -3.52 -8.08
N LEU A 152 -7.43 -2.95 -9.29
CA LEU A 152 -6.38 -1.99 -9.62
C LEU A 152 -6.45 -0.72 -8.76
N ARG A 153 -7.65 -0.17 -8.52
CA ARG A 153 -7.80 1.03 -7.69
C ARG A 153 -7.45 0.81 -6.23
N THR A 154 -7.84 -0.33 -5.67
CA THR A 154 -7.52 -0.72 -4.29
C THR A 154 -6.03 -1.06 -4.14
N SER A 155 -5.37 -1.49 -5.21
CA SER A 155 -3.92 -1.70 -5.28
C SER A 155 -3.11 -0.41 -5.48
N GLY A 156 -3.75 0.77 -5.51
CA GLY A 156 -3.07 2.07 -5.55
C GLY A 156 -2.80 2.64 -6.94
N TYR A 157 -3.36 2.06 -8.01
CA TYR A 157 -3.25 2.63 -9.36
C TYR A 157 -4.20 3.82 -9.55
N GLU A 158 -3.73 4.85 -10.26
CA GLU A 158 -4.50 6.04 -10.64
C GLU A 158 -5.34 5.78 -11.90
N PHE A 159 -6.42 6.56 -12.11
CA PHE A 159 -7.29 6.36 -13.29
C PHE A 159 -6.58 6.48 -14.64
N VAL A 160 -5.51 7.29 -14.72
CA VAL A 160 -4.70 7.42 -15.94
C VAL A 160 -3.91 6.15 -16.20
N GLU A 161 -3.36 5.54 -15.15
CA GLU A 161 -2.58 4.29 -15.24
C GLU A 161 -3.49 3.11 -15.61
N ILE A 162 -4.67 3.02 -14.99
CA ILE A 162 -5.66 1.99 -15.29
C ILE A 162 -6.18 2.13 -16.73
N ALA A 163 -6.38 3.37 -17.19
CA ALA A 163 -6.78 3.66 -18.56
C ALA A 163 -5.75 3.13 -19.57
N ALA A 164 -4.45 3.36 -19.29
CA ALA A 164 -3.37 2.82 -20.10
C ALA A 164 -3.34 1.29 -20.08
N ILE A 165 -3.48 0.65 -18.91
CA ILE A 165 -3.51 -0.81 -18.75
C ILE A 165 -4.67 -1.44 -19.54
N GLN A 166 -5.84 -0.81 -19.55
CA GLN A 166 -7.05 -1.35 -20.19
C GLN A 166 -7.31 -0.85 -21.62
N GLY A 167 -6.41 -0.04 -22.19
CA GLY A 167 -6.57 0.49 -23.54
C GLY A 167 -7.82 1.36 -23.73
N VAL A 168 -8.24 2.11 -22.71
CA VAL A 168 -9.41 3.01 -22.77
C VAL A 168 -9.11 4.39 -22.22
N SER A 169 -10.04 5.34 -22.37
CA SER A 169 -9.85 6.70 -21.87
C SER A 169 -9.95 6.78 -20.33
N LYS A 170 -9.23 7.74 -19.73
CA LYS A 170 -9.36 8.10 -18.31
C LYS A 170 -10.81 8.40 -17.91
N ALA A 171 -11.56 9.08 -18.80
CA ALA A 171 -12.96 9.40 -18.58
C ALA A 171 -13.83 8.14 -18.45
N ARG A 172 -13.56 7.12 -19.29
CA ARG A 172 -14.27 5.84 -19.21
C ARG A 172 -14.01 5.12 -17.89
N ILE A 173 -12.75 5.07 -17.42
CA ILE A 173 -12.41 4.49 -16.12
C ILE A 173 -13.12 5.24 -14.98
N SER A 174 -13.12 6.58 -15.02
CA SER A 174 -13.83 7.42 -14.04
C SER A 174 -15.34 7.13 -14.00
N GLN A 175 -15.98 6.97 -15.16
CA GLN A 175 -17.39 6.61 -15.24
C GLN A 175 -17.67 5.23 -14.63
N ILE A 176 -16.84 4.23 -14.92
CA ILE A 176 -16.99 2.88 -14.33
C ILE A 176 -16.81 2.95 -12.81
N TRP A 177 -15.82 3.68 -12.32
CA TRP A 177 -15.60 3.87 -10.88
C TRP A 177 -16.79 4.52 -10.17
N LYS A 178 -17.45 5.50 -10.80
CA LYS A 178 -18.69 6.07 -10.27
C LYS A 178 -19.81 5.02 -10.17
N GLY A 179 -19.93 4.15 -11.17
CA GLY A 179 -20.88 3.03 -11.15
C GLY A 179 -20.59 2.05 -10.01
N ILE A 180 -19.33 1.69 -9.80
CA ILE A 180 -18.90 0.84 -8.68
C ILE A 180 -19.26 1.51 -7.34
N ARG A 181 -18.98 2.81 -7.17
CA ARG A 181 -19.35 3.53 -5.94
C ARG A 181 -20.86 3.53 -5.70
N ALA A 182 -21.67 3.77 -6.73
CA ALA A 182 -23.13 3.75 -6.59
C ALA A 182 -23.65 2.37 -6.14
N LYS A 183 -23.04 1.28 -6.62
CA LYS A 183 -23.36 -0.07 -6.16
C LYS A 183 -22.98 -0.31 -4.70
N TYR A 184 -21.88 0.28 -4.24
CA TYR A 184 -21.46 0.21 -2.84
C TYR A 184 -22.42 1.00 -1.92
N GLU A 185 -22.87 2.18 -2.35
CA GLU A 185 -23.81 3.02 -1.59
C GLU A 185 -25.23 2.43 -1.53
N ALA A 186 -25.55 1.45 -2.37
CA ALA A 186 -26.85 0.79 -2.42
C ALA A 186 -26.92 -0.52 -1.61
N LEU A 187 -25.81 -0.93 -0.98
CA LEU A 187 -25.74 -2.02 -0.01
C LEU A 187 -26.18 -1.54 1.37
#